data_AF-A0A953TJL6-F1
#
_entry.id   AF-A0A953TJL6-F1
#
_cell.length_a   1.000
_cell.length_b   1.000
_cell.length_c   1.000
_cell.angle_alpha   90.00
_cell.angle_beta   90.00
_cell.angle_gamma   90.00
#
_symmetry.space_group_name_H-M   'P 1'
#
loop_
_entity.id
_entity.type
_entity.pdbx_description
1 polymer ?
#
loop_
_entity_poly.entity_id
_entity_poly.type
_entity_poly.pdbx_seq_one_letter_code
_entity_poly.pdbx_strand_id
1 'polypeptide(L)'
;MSDMHSVSEIRPHSAESLTFAEQEVLERAVAKIVLIGELVGVSADQMILLLESGLTVSELLEYLGARTEQITRKRAPMEVCGERPKGD
;
A
#
# COMPACT_ATOMS: atom_id res chain seq x y z
N MET A 1 -20.07 3.46 -46.81
CA MET A 1 -21.24 4.06 -46.16
C MET A 1 -21.07 3.82 -44.68
N SER A 2 -21.08 4.92 -43.92
CA SER A 2 -20.67 4.99 -42.52
C SER A 2 -21.85 4.69 -41.61
N ASP A 3 -21.65 3.87 -40.59
CA ASP A 3 -22.54 3.80 -39.42
C ASP A 3 -21.72 4.13 -38.18
N MET A 4 -21.62 5.44 -37.95
CA MET A 4 -21.23 6.04 -36.67
C MET A 4 -22.44 5.99 -35.73
N HIS A 5 -22.41 5.10 -34.74
CA HIS A 5 -23.16 5.24 -33.49
C HIS A 5 -22.11 5.49 -32.40
N SER A 6 -21.61 6.71 -32.23
CA SER A 6 -22.20 7.80 -31.45
C SER A 6 -22.69 7.37 -30.06
N VAL A 7 -21.85 7.73 -29.07
CA VAL A 7 -22.16 8.03 -27.67
C VAL A 7 -22.69 6.86 -26.83
N SER A 8 -21.79 6.00 -26.35
CA SER A 8 -21.96 5.48 -24.99
C SER A 8 -21.63 6.61 -24.04
N GLU A 9 -22.68 7.30 -23.64
CA GLU A 9 -22.75 8.19 -22.50
C GLU A 9 -22.10 7.48 -21.31
N ILE A 10 -20.83 7.82 -21.05
CA ILE A 10 -20.20 7.56 -19.76
C ILE A 10 -20.98 8.45 -18.81
N ARG A 11 -22.12 7.93 -18.30
CA ARG A 11 -22.76 8.48 -17.12
C ARG A 11 -21.64 8.68 -16.11
N PRO A 12 -21.49 9.87 -15.52
CA PRO A 12 -20.61 10.00 -14.37
C PRO A 12 -21.09 8.93 -13.40
N HIS A 13 -20.25 7.94 -13.16
CA HIS A 13 -20.44 6.95 -12.13
C HIS A 13 -20.80 7.79 -10.92
N SER A 14 -22.05 7.69 -10.46
CA SER A 14 -22.51 8.41 -9.28
C SER A 14 -21.43 8.13 -8.25
N ALA A 15 -20.68 9.16 -7.87
CA ALA A 15 -19.83 9.09 -6.72
C ALA A 15 -20.82 8.93 -5.59
N GLU A 16 -21.13 7.67 -5.26
CA GLU A 16 -21.90 7.34 -4.07
C GLU A 16 -21.14 7.99 -2.93
N SER A 17 -21.70 9.09 -2.44
CA SER A 17 -21.10 9.86 -1.37
C SER A 17 -20.95 8.91 -0.19
N LEU A 18 -19.72 8.66 0.23
CA LEU A 18 -19.45 7.84 1.41
C LEU A 18 -20.27 8.37 2.58
N THR A 19 -20.90 7.48 3.33
CA THR A 19 -21.49 7.86 4.61
C THR A 19 -20.38 8.35 5.55
N PHE A 20 -20.73 9.18 6.53
CA PHE A 20 -19.77 9.68 7.53
C PHE A 20 -18.99 8.54 8.22
N ALA A 21 -19.65 7.41 8.47
CA ALA A 21 -19.02 6.24 9.09
C ALA A 21 -17.99 5.58 8.15
N GLU A 22 -18.29 5.46 6.86
CA GLU A 22 -17.36 4.92 5.86
C GLU A 22 -16.17 5.84 5.64
N GLN A 23 -16.41 7.16 5.64
CA GLN A 23 -15.35 8.15 5.57
C GLN A 23 -14.40 8.04 6.78
N GLU A 24 -14.94 7.96 7.99
CA GLU A 24 -14.12 7.82 9.20
C GLU A 24 -13.28 6.53 9.17
N VAL A 25 -13.86 5.41 8.72
CA VAL A 25 -13.14 4.15 8.54
C VAL A 25 -12.03 4.29 7.51
N LEU A 26 -12.31 4.94 6.38
CA LEU A 26 -11.33 5.16 5.32
C LEU A 26 -10.18 6.05 5.80
N GLU A 27 -10.47 7.17 6.46
CA GLU A 27 -9.46 8.06 7.02
C GLU A 27 -8.55 7.33 8.02
N ARG A 28 -9.14 6.50 8.90
CA ARG A 28 -8.37 5.67 9.85
C ARG A 28 -7.52 4.62 9.14
N ALA A 29 -8.03 4.01 8.07
CA ALA A 29 -7.28 3.03 7.29
C ALA A 29 -6.09 3.69 6.57
N VAL A 30 -6.32 4.82 5.91
CA VAL A 30 -5.27 5.60 5.23
C VAL A 30 -4.21 6.08 6.22
N ALA A 31 -4.61 6.58 7.39
CA ALA A 31 -3.66 7.00 8.43
C ALA A 31 -2.73 5.85 8.86
N LYS A 32 -3.26 4.62 9.02
CA LYS A 32 -2.43 3.44 9.32
C LYS A 32 -1.45 3.11 8.20
N ILE A 33 -1.88 3.24 6.95
CA ILE A 33 -1.02 2.98 5.78
C ILE A 33 0.12 4.01 5.71
N VAL A 34 -0.17 5.28 5.97
CA VAL A 34 0.86 6.33 6.06
C VAL A 34 1.87 6.03 7.16
N LEU A 35 1.41 5.62 8.36
CA LEU A 35 2.31 5.24 9.46
C LEU A 35 3.23 4.06 9.08
N ILE A 36 2.72 3.08 8.32
CA ILE A 36 3.54 1.98 7.80
C ILE A 36 4.58 2.52 6.80
N GLY A 37 4.18 3.43 5.91
CA GLY A 37 5.07 4.13 5.00
C GLY A 37 6.24 4.81 5.73
N GLU A 38 5.92 5.62 6.74
CA GLU A 38 6.92 6.33 7.53
C GLU A 38 7.89 5.36 8.23
N LEU A 39 7.36 4.26 8.79
CA LEU A 39 8.18 3.22 9.42
C LEU A 39 9.22 2.62 8.46
N VAL A 40 8.87 2.53 7.17
CA VAL A 40 9.77 2.02 6.12
C VAL A 40 10.54 3.10 5.37
N GLY A 41 10.46 4.34 5.83
CA GLY A 41 11.19 5.48 5.27
C GLY A 41 10.58 6.07 4.00
N VAL A 42 9.28 5.84 3.77
CA VAL A 42 8.52 6.40 2.64
C VAL A 42 7.53 7.41 3.20
N SER A 43 7.71 8.70 2.89
CA SER A 43 6.82 9.76 3.41
C SER A 43 5.45 9.75 2.74
N ALA A 44 4.46 10.36 3.39
CA ALA A 44 3.14 10.57 2.80
C ALA A 44 3.21 11.26 1.42
N ASP A 45 4.05 12.29 1.28
CA ASP A 45 4.23 13.00 0.00
C ASP A 45 4.78 12.07 -1.10
N GLN A 46 5.71 11.17 -0.75
CA GLN A 46 6.21 10.18 -1.71
C GLN A 46 5.13 9.17 -2.10
N MET A 47 4.30 8.76 -1.15
CA MET A 47 3.17 7.87 -1.42
C MET A 47 2.16 8.54 -2.37
N ILE A 48 1.89 9.83 -2.19
CA ILE A 48 1.03 10.61 -3.09
C ILE A 48 1.64 10.69 -4.48
N LEU A 49 2.93 11.05 -4.60
CA LEU A 49 3.63 11.12 -5.88
C LEU A 49 3.61 9.78 -6.64
N LEU A 50 3.73 8.66 -5.93
CA LEU A 50 3.61 7.34 -6.53
C LEU A 50 2.21 7.13 -7.13
N LEU A 51 1.15 7.47 -6.40
CA LEU A 51 -0.22 7.39 -6.91
C LEU A 51 -0.46 8.33 -8.09
N GLU A 52 0.05 9.57 -8.02
CA GLU A 52 -0.03 10.54 -9.12
C GLU A 52 0.72 10.08 -10.39
N SER A 53 1.78 9.28 -10.23
CA SER A 53 2.51 8.68 -11.35
C SER A 53 1.75 7.56 -12.07
N GLY A 54 0.57 7.19 -11.57
CA GLY A 54 -0.29 6.15 -12.14
C GLY A 54 -0.18 4.80 -11.43
N LEU A 55 0.55 4.74 -10.31
CA LEU A 55 0.58 3.55 -9.48
C LEU A 55 -0.79 3.36 -8.79
N THR A 56 -1.29 2.13 -8.77
CA THR A 56 -2.53 1.80 -8.06
C THR A 56 -2.30 1.71 -6.56
N VAL A 57 -3.37 1.86 -5.77
CA VAL A 57 -3.30 1.68 -4.31
C VAL A 57 -2.81 0.27 -3.94
N SER A 58 -3.20 -0.76 -4.69
CA SER A 58 -2.72 -2.12 -4.49
C SER A 58 -1.20 -2.24 -4.67
N GLU A 59 -0.66 -1.68 -5.76
CA GLU A 59 0.78 -1.68 -6.03
C GLU A 59 1.55 -0.86 -4.97
N LEU A 60 0.97 0.24 -4.47
CA LEU A 60 1.55 0.99 -3.37
C LEU A 60 1.64 0.14 -2.09
N LEU A 61 0.58 -0.60 -1.75
CA LEU A 61 0.57 -1.49 -0.59
C LEU A 61 1.58 -2.64 -0.72
N GLU A 62 1.69 -3.23 -1.91
CA GLU A 62 2.70 -4.26 -2.20
C GLU A 62 4.12 -3.71 -2.04
N TYR A 63 4.38 -2.51 -2.56
CA TYR A 63 5.66 -1.83 -2.40
C TYR A 63 6.03 -1.58 -0.93
N LEU A 64 5.08 -1.07 -0.14
CA LEU A 64 5.28 -0.84 1.30
C LEU A 64 5.50 -2.16 2.06
N GLY A 65 4.78 -3.22 1.69
CA GLY A 65 4.96 -4.57 2.23
C GLY A 65 6.37 -5.11 1.94
N ALA A 66 6.81 -5.05 0.69
CA ALA A 66 8.14 -5.49 0.27
C ALA A 66 9.26 -4.70 0.98
N ARG A 67 9.07 -3.39 1.19
CA ARG A 67 9.98 -2.54 1.98
C ARG A 67 10.03 -2.96 3.45
N THR A 68 8.88 -3.28 4.04
CA THR A 68 8.77 -3.76 5.43
C THR A 68 9.55 -5.06 5.61
N GLU A 69 9.41 -6.01 4.68
CA GLU A 69 10.14 -7.28 4.70
C GLU A 69 11.66 -7.09 4.59
N GLN A 70 12.11 -6.16 3.74
CA GLN A 70 13.54 -5.87 3.59
C GLN A 70 14.13 -5.29 4.88
N ILE A 71 13.41 -4.40 5.56
CA ILE A 71 13.87 -3.77 6.81
C ILE A 71 13.86 -4.78 7.95
N THR A 72 12.83 -5.62 8.03
CA THR A 72 12.74 -6.67 9.06
C THR A 72 13.76 -7.79 8.84
N ARG A 73 14.00 -8.23 7.59
CA ARG A 73 15.09 -9.18 7.29
C ARG A 73 16.48 -8.63 7.57
N LYS A 74 16.74 -7.34 7.27
CA LYS A 74 18.03 -6.70 7.61
C LYS A 74 18.26 -6.60 9.13
N ARG A 75 17.23 -6.78 9.95
CA ARG A 75 17.28 -6.73 11.43
C ARG A 75 17.24 -8.09 12.11
N ALA A 76 17.19 -9.20 11.40
CA ALA A 76 17.33 -10.50 12.04
C ALA A 76 18.74 -10.61 12.65
N PRO A 77 18.90 -10.78 13.98
CA PRO A 77 20.19 -11.16 14.51
C PRO A 77 20.52 -12.54 13.96
N MET A 78 21.76 -12.67 13.49
CA MET A 78 22.44 -13.92 13.19
C MET A 78 22.03 -15.00 14.20
N GLU A 79 21.26 -16.01 13.78
CA GLU A 79 21.11 -17.22 14.56
C GLU A 79 22.50 -17.84 14.68
N VAL A 80 23.11 -17.72 15.87
CA VAL A 80 24.35 -18.42 16.18
C VAL A 80 24.04 -19.91 16.16
N CYS A 81 24.43 -20.59 15.08
CA CYS A 81 24.62 -22.03 15.08
C CYS A 81 25.77 -22.35 16.05
N GLY A 82 25.44 -22.56 17.32
CA GLY A 82 26.35 -23.07 18.33
C GLY A 82 26.05 -24.54 18.59
N GLU A 83 26.93 -25.41 18.11
CA GLU A 83 26.88 -26.86 18.28
C GLU A 83 26.75 -27.29 19.76
N ARG A 84 26.07 -28.43 19.98
CA ARG A 84 25.88 -29.06 21.29
C ARG A 84 27.21 -29.49 21.91
N PRO A 85 27.55 -29.12 23.16
CA PRO A 85 28.52 -29.88 23.94
C PRO A 85 27.84 -31.09 24.58
N LYS A 86 28.37 -32.27 24.27
CA LYS A 86 28.09 -33.54 24.96
C LYS A 86 29.09 -33.69 26.10
N GLY A 87 28.62 -33.84 27.33
CA GLY A 87 29.41 -34.21 28.52
C GLY A 87 28.43 -34.41 29.69
N ASP A 88 28.51 -35.45 30.52
CA ASP A 88 29.37 -36.65 30.60
C ASP A 88 28.47 -37.88 30.78
#